data_AF-A0A6P4INS9-F1
#
_entry.id   AF-A0A6P4INS9-F1
#
_cell.length_a   1.000
_cell.length_b   1.000
_cell.length_c   1.000
_cell.angle_alpha   90.00
_cell.angle_beta   90.00
_cell.angle_gamma   90.00
#
_symmetry.space_group_name_H-M   'P 1'
#
loop_
_entity.id
_entity.type
_entity.pdbx_description
1 polymer ?
#
loop_
_entity_poly.entity_id
_entity_poly.type
_entity_poly.pdbx_seq_one_letter_code
_entity_poly.pdbx_strand_id
1 'polypeptide(L)'
;MRIPKYGMALLNMTKTSLLQRTKQLLPARYSSTKESLSDPKQLNLLPYHVLPLKETLSRFMSTVEPLLTPTEMKRQMKITEEFLNGEGSSLQKLLEDVGSKEKNWLADRWLKAAYLQYRSPVTVFVSPGMTFPRQVFKDEHDFLAYTSKVIFGLGEFNDMVKAHQIPIVKMGNNELDNSQFGKVFGTCRIPRRGTDEIVYNPCSNYVVVIYKNHVSKIQHILYMSET
;
A
#
# COMPACT_ATOMS: atom_id res chain seq x y z
N MET A 1 -1.24 -61.60 7.72
CA MET A 1 -1.48 -60.54 6.72
C MET A 1 -0.53 -59.38 7.03
N ARG A 2 0.36 -59.04 6.09
CA ARG A 2 1.53 -58.17 6.29
C ARG A 2 1.13 -56.69 6.33
N ILE A 3 1.66 -55.94 7.29
CA ILE A 3 1.57 -54.46 7.37
C ILE A 3 2.57 -53.87 6.36
N PRO A 4 2.21 -52.93 5.46
CA PRO A 4 3.18 -52.33 4.54
C PRO A 4 4.08 -51.32 5.27
N LYS A 5 5.39 -51.52 5.13
CA LYS A 5 6.44 -50.56 5.49
C LYS A 5 6.56 -49.50 4.40
N TYR A 6 5.90 -48.35 4.53
CA TYR A 6 6.22 -47.15 3.75
C TYR A 6 6.16 -45.89 4.64
N GLY A 7 7.04 -45.86 5.63
CA GLY A 7 7.27 -44.70 6.50
C GLY A 7 8.67 -44.10 6.32
N MET A 8 9.19 -44.01 5.09
CA MET A 8 10.54 -43.48 4.80
C MET A 8 10.64 -42.86 3.39
N ALA A 9 9.63 -42.10 2.94
CA ALA A 9 9.71 -41.38 1.65
C ALA A 9 9.35 -39.88 1.74
N LEU A 10 8.83 -39.40 2.86
CA LEU A 10 8.38 -38.01 3.02
C LEU A 10 9.43 -37.06 3.64
N LEU A 11 10.61 -37.56 4.05
CA LEU A 11 11.61 -36.75 4.76
C LEU A 11 12.71 -36.12 3.88
N ASN A 12 12.71 -36.36 2.56
CA ASN A 12 13.76 -35.84 1.67
C ASN A 12 13.32 -34.72 0.73
N MET A 13 12.05 -34.28 0.77
CA MET A 13 11.57 -33.15 -0.06
C MET A 13 11.64 -31.78 0.61
N THR A 14 12.06 -31.71 1.89
CA THR A 14 12.13 -30.45 2.65
C THR A 14 13.54 -29.88 2.79
N LYS A 15 14.59 -30.59 2.36
CA LYS A 15 15.97 -30.10 2.47
C LYS A 15 16.44 -29.26 1.28
N THR A 16 15.84 -29.43 0.10
CA THR A 16 16.27 -28.74 -1.13
C THR A 16 15.66 -27.34 -1.32
N SER A 17 14.72 -26.90 -0.48
CA SER A 17 14.18 -25.52 -0.53
C SER A 17 14.91 -24.51 0.37
N LEU A 18 15.80 -24.97 1.27
CA LEU A 18 16.45 -24.12 2.27
C LEU A 18 17.71 -23.40 1.77
N LEU A 19 18.15 -23.65 0.52
CA LEU A 19 19.29 -22.96 -0.10
C LEU A 19 18.86 -21.90 -1.13
N GLN A 20 17.63 -21.39 -1.04
CA GLN A 20 17.29 -20.15 -1.72
C GLN A 20 17.92 -19.01 -0.94
N ARG A 21 19.06 -18.54 -1.43
CA ARG A 21 19.72 -17.28 -1.08
C ARG A 21 18.65 -16.27 -0.71
N THR A 22 18.56 -15.92 0.58
CA THR A 22 17.55 -15.00 1.10
C THR A 22 17.66 -13.70 0.32
N LYS A 23 16.77 -13.50 -0.66
CA LYS A 23 16.62 -12.20 -1.31
C LYS A 23 16.27 -11.23 -0.18
N GLN A 24 17.00 -10.13 -0.06
CA GLN A 24 16.75 -9.13 0.97
C GLN A 24 15.34 -8.58 0.79
N LEU A 25 14.43 -9.02 1.67
CA LEU A 25 13.10 -8.45 1.81
C LEU A 25 13.24 -7.17 2.61
N LEU A 26 12.69 -6.08 2.09
CA LEU A 26 12.78 -4.77 2.73
C LEU A 26 11.40 -4.35 3.24
N PRO A 27 11.30 -3.65 4.38
CA PRO A 27 10.06 -3.02 4.77
C PRO A 27 9.69 -1.95 3.73
N ALA A 28 8.45 -1.96 3.25
CA ALA A 28 7.95 -0.89 2.39
C ALA A 28 7.66 0.35 3.25
N ARG A 29 8.70 1.15 3.50
CA ARG A 29 8.56 2.38 4.30
C ARG A 29 7.86 3.48 3.50
N TYR A 30 7.08 4.34 4.17
CA TYR A 30 6.76 5.65 3.60
C TYR A 30 7.96 6.58 3.77
N SER A 31 8.48 7.04 2.64
CA SER A 31 9.32 8.23 2.48
C SER A 31 10.86 8.12 2.60
N SER A 32 11.46 8.92 1.72
CA SER A 32 12.84 9.38 1.55
C SER A 32 13.94 8.34 1.43
N THR A 33 14.26 7.95 0.20
CA THR A 33 15.63 7.56 -0.13
C THR A 33 16.30 8.70 -0.90
N LYS A 34 17.32 9.27 -0.27
CA LYS A 34 18.41 10.01 -0.92
C LYS A 34 19.24 9.03 -1.75
N GLU A 35 19.71 9.54 -2.90
CA GLU A 35 20.88 9.14 -3.70
C GLU A 35 20.87 7.74 -4.34
N SER A 36 21.18 7.53 -5.63
CA SER A 36 21.51 8.39 -6.77
C SER A 36 21.43 7.55 -8.07
N LEU A 37 21.23 8.22 -9.21
CA LEU A 37 21.77 7.99 -10.57
C LEU A 37 20.79 8.60 -11.59
N SER A 38 21.17 9.75 -12.17
CA SER A 38 20.33 10.77 -12.84
C SER A 38 19.18 11.26 -11.96
N ASP A 39 19.32 12.43 -11.32
CA ASP A 39 18.28 12.96 -10.43
C ASP A 39 16.94 13.02 -11.18
N PRO A 40 16.00 12.11 -10.89
CA PRO A 40 14.66 12.22 -11.43
C PRO A 40 14.14 13.56 -10.92
N LYS A 41 13.58 14.38 -11.83
CA LYS A 41 13.06 15.71 -11.49
C LYS A 41 12.29 15.64 -10.17
N GLN A 42 12.89 16.17 -9.10
CA GLN A 42 12.33 16.05 -7.76
C GLN A 42 10.99 16.78 -7.76
N LEU A 43 9.91 16.06 -7.41
CA LEU A 43 8.59 16.65 -7.31
C LEU A 43 8.60 17.80 -6.30
N ASN A 44 8.02 18.93 -6.71
CA ASN A 44 7.83 20.09 -5.84
C ASN A 44 6.52 19.92 -5.05
N LEU A 45 6.58 19.08 -4.01
CA LEU A 45 5.42 18.77 -3.16
C LEU A 45 5.31 19.74 -1.99
N LEU A 46 4.08 20.17 -1.69
CA LEU A 46 3.76 20.89 -0.47
C LEU A 46 3.87 19.94 0.74
N PRO A 47 4.31 20.43 1.92
CA PRO A 47 4.25 19.64 3.14
C PRO A 47 2.80 19.41 3.57
N TYR A 48 2.55 18.31 4.28
CA TYR A 48 1.22 18.03 4.84
C TYR A 48 1.04 18.82 6.13
N HIS A 49 0.34 19.96 6.04
CA HIS A 49 0.19 20.90 7.14
C HIS A 49 -0.67 20.38 8.29
N VAL A 50 -0.33 20.78 9.51
CA VAL A 50 -1.19 20.62 10.70
C VAL A 50 -2.14 21.81 10.75
N LEU A 51 -3.45 21.55 10.78
CA LEU A 51 -4.46 22.61 10.91
C LEU A 51 -4.54 23.09 12.37
N PRO A 52 -4.85 24.37 12.61
CA PRO A 52 -5.10 24.87 13.95
C PRO A 52 -6.23 24.10 14.66
N LEU A 53 -6.08 23.86 15.96
CA LEU A 53 -7.06 23.12 16.75
C LEU A 53 -8.44 23.78 16.70
N LYS A 54 -8.53 25.09 16.89
CA LYS A 54 -9.81 25.83 16.85
C LYS A 54 -10.53 25.67 15.51
N GLU A 55 -9.80 25.73 14.41
CA GLU A 55 -10.35 25.55 13.07
C GLU A 55 -10.85 24.11 12.87
N THR A 56 -10.04 23.12 13.30
CA THR A 56 -10.41 21.71 13.25
C THR A 56 -11.69 21.43 14.03
N LEU A 57 -11.80 21.94 15.26
CA LEU A 57 -12.98 21.76 16.10
C LEU A 57 -14.20 22.50 15.56
N SER A 58 -14.03 23.69 14.97
CA SER A 58 -15.13 24.41 14.30
C SER A 58 -15.71 23.59 13.14
N ARG A 59 -14.86 23.06 12.26
CA ARG A 59 -15.28 22.19 11.15
C ARG A 59 -15.93 20.89 11.64
N PHE A 60 -15.38 20.30 12.71
CA PHE A 60 -15.97 19.13 13.37
C PHE A 60 -17.39 19.42 13.86
N MET A 61 -17.61 20.53 14.57
CA MET A 61 -18.95 20.91 15.06
C MET A 61 -19.95 21.06 13.93
N SER A 62 -19.59 21.73 12.83
CA SER A 62 -20.47 21.85 11.65
C SER A 62 -20.77 20.51 10.97
N THR A 63 -19.85 19.54 11.06
CA THR A 63 -20.03 18.21 10.46
C THR A 63 -20.96 17.33 11.30
N VAL A 64 -20.91 17.45 12.63
CA VAL A 64 -21.73 16.62 13.53
C VAL A 64 -23.09 17.24 13.83
N GLU A 65 -23.27 18.56 13.72
CA GLU A 65 -24.53 19.24 13.99
C GLU A 65 -25.78 18.57 13.35
N PRO A 66 -25.80 18.21 12.05
CA PRO A 66 -26.98 17.57 11.45
C PRO A 66 -27.23 16.13 11.93
N LEU A 67 -26.28 15.53 12.65
CA LEU A 67 -26.37 14.16 13.16
C LEU A 67 -26.84 14.08 14.61
N LEU A 68 -26.91 15.22 15.32
CA LEU A 68 -27.14 15.28 16.75
C LEU A 68 -28.52 15.87 17.07
N THR A 69 -29.17 15.31 18.09
CA THR A 69 -30.34 15.95 18.71
C THR A 69 -29.92 17.22 19.47
N PRO A 70 -30.84 18.13 19.82
CA PRO A 70 -30.51 19.34 20.57
C PRO A 70 -29.81 19.06 21.91
N THR A 71 -30.18 17.97 22.59
CA THR A 71 -29.56 17.55 23.86
C THR A 71 -28.14 17.06 23.66
N GLU A 72 -27.90 16.23 22.62
CA GLU A 72 -26.57 15.74 22.28
C GLU A 72 -25.66 16.87 21.80
N MET A 73 -26.18 17.82 21.01
CA MET A 73 -25.43 18.98 20.55
C MET A 73 -24.92 19.82 21.73
N LYS A 74 -25.76 20.11 22.73
CA LYS A 74 -25.34 20.81 23.96
C LYS A 74 -24.23 20.06 24.69
N ARG A 75 -24.33 18.73 24.80
CA ARG A 75 -23.29 17.90 25.41
C ARG A 75 -21.99 17.96 24.60
N GLN A 76 -22.08 17.86 23.28
CA GLN A 76 -20.92 17.88 22.40
C GLN A 76 -20.20 19.24 22.43
N MET A 77 -20.95 20.35 22.47
CA MET A 77 -20.36 21.68 22.64
C MET A 77 -19.51 21.77 23.91
N LYS A 78 -20.03 21.26 25.04
CA LYS A 78 -19.28 21.23 26.31
C LYS A 78 -18.00 20.39 26.20
N ILE A 79 -18.09 19.19 25.64
CA ILE A 79 -16.90 18.31 25.43
C ILE A 79 -15.87 19.01 24.55
N THR A 80 -16.29 19.64 23.46
CA THR A 80 -15.42 20.37 22.54
C THR A 80 -14.72 21.54 23.22
N GLU A 81 -15.43 22.29 24.07
CA GLU A 81 -14.86 23.40 24.84
C GLU A 81 -13.87 22.92 25.90
N GLU A 82 -14.20 21.86 26.64
CA GLU A 82 -13.30 21.22 27.60
C GLU A 82 -12.03 20.68 26.92
N PHE A 83 -12.16 20.07 25.74
CA PHE A 83 -11.01 19.58 24.97
C PHE A 83 -10.12 20.73 24.48
N LEU A 84 -10.73 21.79 23.93
CA LEU A 84 -10.00 22.97 23.45
C LEU A 84 -9.18 23.63 24.58
N ASN A 85 -9.80 23.82 25.74
CA ASN A 85 -9.19 24.50 26.89
C ASN A 85 -8.39 23.56 27.80
N GLY A 86 -8.47 22.24 27.57
CA GLY A 86 -7.80 21.20 28.34
C GLY A 86 -6.73 20.48 27.53
N GLU A 87 -6.83 19.15 27.46
CA GLU A 87 -5.79 18.28 26.88
C GLU A 87 -5.52 18.53 25.39
N GLY A 88 -6.51 19.00 24.64
CA GLY A 88 -6.40 19.22 23.20
C GLY A 88 -5.30 20.24 22.86
N SER A 89 -5.12 21.28 23.69
CA SER A 89 -4.05 22.26 23.52
C SER A 89 -2.65 21.64 23.66
N SER A 90 -2.48 20.70 24.59
CA SER A 90 -1.21 19.98 24.79
C SER A 90 -0.94 18.99 23.66
N LEU A 91 -1.96 18.27 23.22
CA LEU A 91 -1.86 17.34 22.08
C LEU A 91 -1.58 18.06 20.76
N GLN A 92 -2.21 19.21 20.54
CA GLN A 92 -1.97 20.04 19.36
C GLN A 92 -0.51 20.50 19.28
N LYS A 93 0.09 20.93 20.41
CA LYS A 93 1.52 21.32 20.43
C LYS A 93 2.45 20.17 20.03
N LEU A 94 2.16 18.95 20.51
CA LEU A 94 2.91 17.75 20.11
C LEU A 94 2.75 17.47 18.61
N LEU A 95 1.54 17.63 18.09
CA LEU A 95 1.25 17.43 16.67
C LEU A 95 1.96 18.48 15.79
N GLU A 96 1.97 19.74 16.20
CA GLU A 96 2.66 20.84 15.52
C GLU A 96 4.18 20.65 15.53
N ASP A 97 4.77 20.22 16.65
CA ASP A 97 6.19 19.88 16.74
C ASP A 97 6.56 18.77 15.75
N VAL A 98 5.76 17.70 15.67
CA VAL A 98 5.93 16.64 14.68
C VAL A 98 5.76 17.16 13.25
N GLY A 99 4.71 17.94 13.00
CA GLY A 99 4.41 18.52 11.68
C GLY A 99 5.47 19.49 11.19
N SER A 100 6.23 20.12 12.09
CA SER A 100 7.37 20.99 11.73
C SER A 100 8.61 20.21 11.27
N LYS A 101 8.72 18.93 11.67
CA LYS A 101 9.90 18.07 11.42
C LYS A 101 9.70 17.10 10.27
N GLU A 102 8.46 16.65 10.05
CA GLU A 102 8.11 15.65 9.04
C GLU A 102 7.46 16.31 7.81
N LYS A 103 7.85 15.92 6.59
CA LYS A 103 7.17 16.38 5.35
C LYS A 103 5.70 15.98 5.30
N ASN A 104 5.38 14.82 5.88
CA ASN A 104 4.01 14.33 6.02
C ASN A 104 3.89 13.57 7.33
N TRP A 105 3.37 14.24 8.36
CA TRP A 105 3.22 13.67 9.68
C TRP A 105 2.16 12.55 9.74
N LEU A 106 1.23 12.50 8.78
CA LEU A 106 0.08 11.61 8.83
C LEU A 106 0.34 10.26 8.16
N ALA A 107 1.15 10.21 7.10
CA ALA A 107 1.25 9.04 6.21
C ALA A 107 1.52 7.71 6.92
N ASP A 108 2.58 7.61 7.73
CA ASP A 108 2.93 6.37 8.44
C ASP A 108 1.90 6.03 9.52
N ARG A 109 1.38 7.05 10.21
CA ARG A 109 0.38 6.89 11.27
C ARG A 109 -0.94 6.38 10.68
N TRP A 110 -1.35 6.92 9.53
CA TRP A 110 -2.52 6.50 8.78
C TRP A 110 -2.36 5.07 8.25
N LEU A 111 -1.25 4.75 7.58
CA LEU A 111 -0.98 3.38 7.12
C LEU A 111 -1.11 2.38 8.28
N LYS A 112 -0.47 2.68 9.40
CA LYS A 112 -0.45 1.82 10.57
C LYS A 112 -1.84 1.65 11.19
N ALA A 113 -2.49 2.75 11.58
CA ALA A 113 -3.75 2.72 12.31
C ALA A 113 -4.92 2.26 11.44
N ALA A 114 -5.06 2.80 10.23
CA ALA A 114 -6.23 2.54 9.38
C ALA A 114 -6.16 1.19 8.66
N TYR A 115 -4.96 0.67 8.36
CA TYR A 115 -4.81 -0.55 7.56
C TYR A 115 -4.07 -1.67 8.28
N LEU A 116 -2.86 -1.43 8.77
CA LEU A 116 -2.01 -2.49 9.31
C LEU A 116 -2.43 -2.97 10.69
N GLN A 117 -3.17 -2.16 11.45
CA GLN A 117 -3.77 -2.54 12.73
C GLN A 117 -5.23 -2.97 12.59
N TYR A 118 -5.88 -2.70 11.46
CA TYR A 118 -7.23 -3.20 11.19
C TYR A 118 -7.23 -4.73 11.09
N ARG A 119 -8.06 -5.40 11.90
CA ARG A 119 -8.01 -6.86 12.10
C ARG A 119 -9.13 -7.65 11.41
N SER A 120 -10.16 -6.99 10.89
CA SER A 120 -11.16 -7.68 10.07
C SER A 120 -10.53 -8.12 8.73
N PRO A 121 -11.09 -9.14 8.05
CA PRO A 121 -10.58 -9.58 6.76
C PRO A 121 -10.41 -8.43 5.77
N VAL A 122 -9.30 -8.42 5.02
CA VAL A 122 -9.07 -7.34 4.04
C VAL A 122 -10.00 -7.46 2.83
N THR A 123 -10.48 -8.66 2.53
CA THR A 123 -11.51 -8.93 1.52
C THR A 123 -12.82 -8.28 1.96
N VAL A 124 -13.50 -7.57 1.06
CA VAL A 124 -14.73 -6.78 1.33
C VAL A 124 -14.49 -5.52 2.17
N PHE A 125 -13.79 -5.59 3.30
CA PHE A 125 -13.72 -4.47 4.25
C PHE A 125 -12.67 -3.42 3.89
N VAL A 126 -11.61 -3.79 3.17
CA VAL A 126 -10.45 -2.89 2.92
C VAL A 126 -10.02 -2.88 1.46
N SER A 127 -10.08 -4.02 0.77
CA SER A 127 -9.54 -4.18 -0.58
C SER A 127 -10.63 -3.86 -1.61
N PRO A 128 -10.61 -2.68 -2.26
CA PRO A 128 -11.57 -2.37 -3.31
C PRO A 128 -11.32 -3.25 -4.53
N GLY A 129 -12.40 -3.66 -5.20
CA GLY A 129 -12.34 -4.31 -6.50
C GLY A 129 -12.47 -3.29 -7.63
N MET A 130 -11.69 -3.46 -8.69
CA MET A 130 -11.87 -2.74 -9.95
C MET A 130 -11.91 -3.75 -11.10
N THR A 131 -12.69 -3.44 -12.13
CA THR A 131 -12.85 -4.29 -13.31
C THR A 131 -12.39 -3.56 -14.56
N PHE A 132 -11.70 -4.26 -15.46
CA PHE A 132 -11.47 -3.78 -16.81
C PHE A 132 -12.78 -3.74 -17.62
N PRO A 133 -12.84 -2.97 -18.72
CA PRO A 133 -13.93 -3.06 -19.67
C PRO A 133 -14.19 -4.51 -20.09
N ARG A 134 -15.48 -4.89 -20.13
CA ARG A 134 -15.89 -6.26 -20.44
C ARG A 134 -15.33 -6.70 -21.80
N GLN A 135 -14.66 -7.84 -21.80
CA GLN A 135 -14.18 -8.51 -23.02
C GLN A 135 -15.08 -9.71 -23.34
N VAL A 136 -15.12 -10.09 -24.61
CA VAL A 136 -15.77 -11.31 -25.10
C VAL A 136 -14.69 -12.16 -25.77
N PHE A 137 -14.45 -13.36 -25.24
CA PHE A 137 -13.45 -14.29 -25.77
C PHE A 137 -14.17 -15.39 -26.54
N LYS A 138 -13.67 -15.75 -27.72
CA LYS A 138 -14.27 -16.80 -28.55
C LYS A 138 -13.95 -18.19 -28.01
N ASP A 139 -12.75 -18.35 -27.47
CA ASP A 139 -12.22 -19.58 -26.93
C ASP A 139 -11.19 -19.31 -25.81
N GLU A 140 -10.61 -20.38 -25.27
CA GLU A 140 -9.57 -20.31 -24.25
C GLU A 140 -8.28 -19.63 -24.75
N HIS A 141 -7.94 -19.79 -26.03
CA HIS A 141 -6.74 -19.20 -26.61
C HIS A 141 -6.85 -17.66 -26.63
N ASP A 142 -8.01 -17.12 -27.01
CA ASP A 142 -8.28 -15.68 -26.95
C ASP A 142 -8.16 -15.12 -25.52
N PHE A 143 -8.67 -15.85 -24.52
CA PHE A 143 -8.54 -15.47 -23.11
C PHE A 143 -7.08 -15.47 -22.63
N LEU A 144 -6.30 -16.48 -23.01
CA LEU A 144 -4.88 -16.58 -22.67
C LEU A 144 -4.06 -15.49 -23.37
N ALA A 145 -4.35 -15.21 -24.64
CA ALA A 145 -3.72 -14.14 -25.41
C ALA A 145 -4.03 -12.74 -24.86
N TYR A 146 -5.26 -12.52 -24.37
CA TYR A 146 -5.58 -11.29 -23.65
C TYR A 146 -4.84 -11.20 -22.32
N THR A 147 -4.85 -12.29 -21.54
CA THR A 147 -4.17 -12.36 -20.23
C THR A 147 -2.67 -12.09 -20.37
N SER A 148 -2.01 -12.63 -21.40
CA SER A 148 -0.59 -12.39 -21.64
C SER A 148 -0.29 -10.92 -21.97
N LYS A 149 -1.15 -10.26 -22.77
CA LYS A 149 -1.05 -8.82 -23.06
C LYS A 149 -1.23 -7.97 -21.80
N VAL A 150 -2.17 -8.32 -20.92
CA VAL A 150 -2.35 -7.62 -19.63
C VAL A 150 -1.10 -7.75 -18.76
N ILE A 151 -0.56 -8.97 -18.62
CA ILE A 151 0.67 -9.21 -17.86
C ILE A 151 1.84 -8.41 -18.45
N PHE A 152 1.98 -8.41 -19.78
CA PHE A 152 3.02 -7.67 -20.49
C PHE A 152 2.91 -6.15 -20.22
N GLY A 153 1.73 -5.55 -20.39
CA GLY A 153 1.52 -4.13 -20.16
C GLY A 153 1.71 -3.72 -18.69
N LEU A 154 1.38 -4.59 -17.73
CA LEU A 154 1.72 -4.38 -16.31
C LEU A 154 3.24 -4.42 -16.07
N GLY A 155 3.95 -5.27 -16.81
CA GLY A 155 5.41 -5.32 -16.83
C GLY A 155 6.02 -4.01 -17.34
N GLU A 156 5.59 -3.52 -18.50
CA GLU A 156 6.04 -2.23 -19.06
C GLU A 156 5.77 -1.07 -18.09
N PHE A 157 4.58 -1.06 -17.46
CA PHE A 157 4.26 -0.05 -16.46
C PHE A 157 5.19 -0.13 -15.23
N ASN A 158 5.51 -1.34 -14.75
CA ASN A 158 6.47 -1.52 -13.66
C ASN A 158 7.88 -1.05 -14.03
N ASP A 159 8.30 -1.26 -15.27
CA ASP A 159 9.60 -0.78 -15.75
C ASP A 159 9.63 0.76 -15.82
N MET A 160 8.55 1.40 -16.27
CA MET A 160 8.38 2.87 -16.22
C MET A 160 8.45 3.40 -14.78
N VAL A 161 7.83 2.70 -13.80
CA VAL A 161 7.93 3.06 -12.37
C VAL A 161 9.38 2.98 -11.89
N LYS A 162 10.08 1.87 -12.17
CA LYS A 162 11.48 1.67 -11.76
C LYS A 162 12.44 2.67 -12.41
N ALA A 163 12.16 3.05 -13.66
CA ALA A 163 12.92 4.06 -14.39
C ALA A 163 12.60 5.50 -13.93
N HIS A 164 11.70 5.69 -12.95
CA HIS A 164 11.25 7.01 -12.49
C HIS A 164 10.64 7.86 -13.62
N GLN A 165 10.00 7.22 -14.59
CA GLN A 165 9.42 7.85 -15.78
C GLN A 165 7.91 8.10 -15.66
N ILE A 166 7.34 7.96 -14.46
CA ILE A 166 5.93 8.24 -14.22
C ILE A 166 5.66 9.73 -14.47
N PRO A 167 4.71 10.09 -15.36
CA PRO A 167 4.39 11.48 -15.64
C PRO A 167 4.00 12.25 -14.38
N ILE A 168 4.50 13.47 -14.25
CA ILE A 168 4.11 14.37 -13.17
C ILE A 168 2.70 14.88 -13.44
N VAL A 169 1.77 14.52 -12.56
CA VAL A 169 0.40 15.02 -12.60
C VAL A 169 0.30 16.28 -11.74
N LYS A 170 -0.45 17.27 -12.21
CA LYS A 170 -0.71 18.52 -11.49
C LYS A 170 -2.20 18.73 -11.25
N MET A 171 -2.53 19.35 -10.11
CA MET A 171 -3.85 19.90 -9.82
C MET A 171 -3.69 21.42 -9.67
N GLY A 172 -4.13 22.17 -10.70
CA GLY A 172 -3.75 23.57 -10.85
C GLY A 172 -2.23 23.72 -10.98
N ASN A 173 -1.63 24.54 -10.13
CA ASN A 173 -0.18 24.75 -10.13
C ASN A 173 0.61 23.74 -9.28
N ASN A 174 -0.08 22.88 -8.52
CA ASN A 174 0.55 21.98 -7.55
C ASN A 174 0.81 20.60 -8.16
N GLU A 175 2.02 20.08 -7.97
CA GLU A 175 2.39 18.72 -8.34
C GLU A 175 1.82 17.70 -7.34
N LEU A 176 1.39 16.54 -7.83
CA LEU A 176 0.84 15.46 -7.02
C LEU A 176 1.90 14.40 -6.69
N ASP A 177 1.83 13.85 -5.48
CA ASP A 177 2.71 12.75 -5.06
C ASP A 177 2.49 11.51 -5.92
N ASN A 178 3.58 10.92 -6.42
CA ASN A 178 3.57 9.68 -7.17
C ASN A 178 4.34 8.55 -6.45
N SER A 179 4.75 8.77 -5.19
CA SER A 179 5.56 7.80 -4.42
C SER A 179 4.86 6.45 -4.20
N GLN A 180 3.53 6.40 -4.33
CA GLN A 180 2.73 5.19 -4.16
C GLN A 180 2.92 4.17 -5.28
N PHE A 181 3.27 4.59 -6.50
CA PHE A 181 3.47 3.66 -7.62
C PHE A 181 4.61 2.68 -7.37
N GLY A 182 5.68 3.15 -6.71
CA GLY A 182 6.81 2.30 -6.29
C GLY A 182 6.45 1.20 -5.30
N LYS A 183 5.22 1.19 -4.77
CA LYS A 183 4.74 0.20 -3.79
C LYS A 183 3.77 -0.83 -4.40
N VAL A 184 3.39 -0.70 -5.66
CA VAL A 184 2.40 -1.57 -6.30
C VAL A 184 3.00 -2.94 -6.64
N PHE A 185 4.20 -2.96 -7.23
CA PHE A 185 4.84 -4.19 -7.70
C PHE A 185 5.84 -4.72 -6.68
N GLY A 186 5.99 -6.05 -6.64
CA GLY A 186 6.96 -6.70 -5.73
C GLY A 186 6.64 -6.53 -4.25
N THR A 187 5.43 -6.06 -3.91
CA THR A 187 5.01 -5.75 -2.55
C THR A 187 3.93 -6.71 -2.08
N CYS A 188 3.99 -7.11 -0.81
CA CYS A 188 2.98 -7.95 -0.18
C CYS A 188 2.74 -7.52 1.27
N ARG A 189 1.49 -7.60 1.71
CA ARG A 189 1.14 -7.46 3.13
C ARG A 189 1.33 -8.81 3.82
N ILE A 190 2.17 -8.85 4.84
CA ILE A 190 2.44 -10.04 5.65
C ILE A 190 1.69 -9.93 6.98
N PRO A 191 0.81 -10.90 7.31
CA PRO A 191 0.11 -10.91 8.58
C PRO A 191 1.05 -11.00 9.78
N ARG A 192 0.73 -10.27 10.84
CA ARG A 192 1.43 -10.28 12.13
C ARG A 192 0.43 -10.13 13.27
N ARG A 193 0.87 -10.47 14.49
CA ARG A 193 0.07 -10.22 15.69
C ARG A 193 0.00 -8.71 15.93
N GLY A 194 -1.21 -8.18 16.06
CA GLY A 194 -1.48 -6.78 16.37
C GLY A 194 -1.30 -5.80 15.20
N THR A 195 -0.15 -5.82 14.51
CA THR A 195 0.14 -4.89 13.40
C THR A 195 0.84 -5.62 12.25
N ASP A 196 0.17 -5.76 11.11
CA ASP A 196 0.73 -6.36 9.89
C ASP A 196 1.90 -5.55 9.33
N GLU A 197 2.61 -6.14 8.39
CA GLU A 197 3.79 -5.56 7.77
C GLU A 197 3.61 -5.48 6.25
N ILE A 198 4.10 -4.42 5.61
CA ILE A 198 4.25 -4.38 4.16
C ILE A 198 5.70 -4.68 3.81
N VAL A 199 5.91 -5.72 3.01
CA VAL A 199 7.22 -6.18 2.57
C VAL A 199 7.36 -5.96 1.07
N TYR A 200 8.50 -5.43 0.66
CA TYR A 200 8.86 -5.15 -0.73
C TYR A 200 10.10 -5.96 -1.14
N ASN A 201 10.06 -6.52 -2.35
CA ASN A 201 11.17 -7.21 -3.00
C ASN A 201 11.54 -6.50 -4.32
N PRO A 202 12.57 -5.65 -4.34
CA PRO A 202 12.97 -4.90 -5.53
C PRO A 202 13.49 -5.80 -6.66
N CYS A 203 13.98 -6.99 -6.32
CA CYS A 203 14.56 -7.95 -7.27
C CYS A 203 13.55 -9.02 -7.71
N SER A 204 12.25 -8.75 -7.56
CA SER A 204 11.21 -9.63 -8.11
C SER A 204 11.15 -9.48 -9.63
N ASN A 205 11.25 -10.62 -10.33
CA ASN A 205 11.26 -10.73 -11.78
C ASN A 205 10.31 -11.84 -12.26
N TYR A 206 9.24 -12.07 -11.52
CA TYR A 206 8.26 -13.11 -11.80
C TYR A 206 6.86 -12.63 -11.44
N VAL A 207 5.86 -13.27 -12.05
CA VAL A 207 4.46 -13.16 -11.65
C VAL A 207 4.02 -14.45 -10.96
N VAL A 208 3.03 -14.33 -10.09
CA VAL A 208 2.35 -15.47 -9.49
C VAL A 208 1.02 -15.65 -10.22
N VAL A 209 0.81 -16.81 -10.81
CA VAL A 209 -0.45 -17.19 -11.46
C VAL A 209 -1.19 -18.16 -10.56
N ILE A 210 -2.48 -17.89 -10.33
CA ILE A 210 -3.37 -18.74 -9.57
C ILE A 210 -4.46 -19.26 -10.52
N TYR A 211 -4.51 -20.57 -10.74
CA TYR A 211 -5.51 -21.20 -11.61
C TYR A 211 -5.99 -22.49 -10.96
N LYS A 212 -7.32 -22.63 -10.79
CA LYS A 212 -7.95 -23.79 -10.11
C LYS A 212 -7.29 -24.11 -8.76
N ASN A 213 -7.01 -23.09 -7.96
CA ASN A 213 -6.31 -23.17 -6.65
C ASN A 213 -4.86 -23.68 -6.71
N HIS A 214 -4.27 -23.83 -7.90
CA HIS A 214 -2.84 -24.06 -8.05
C HIS A 214 -2.10 -22.73 -8.18
N VAL A 215 -1.02 -22.58 -7.41
CA VAL A 215 -0.18 -21.39 -7.40
C VAL A 215 1.12 -21.70 -8.13
N SER A 216 1.36 -20.99 -9.24
CA SER A 216 2.53 -21.17 -10.09
C SER A 216 3.33 -19.88 -10.17
N LYS A 217 4.66 -20.01 -10.16
CA LYS A 217 5.58 -18.90 -10.42
C LYS A 217 5.99 -18.93 -11.89
N ILE A 218 5.75 -17.84 -12.61
CA ILE A 218 6.18 -17.68 -14.00
C ILE A 218 7.22 -16.58 -14.05
N GLN A 219 8.42 -16.92 -14.50
CA GLN A 219 9.49 -15.93 -14.64
C GLN A 219 9.12 -14.96 -15.77
N HIS A 220 9.17 -13.67 -15.46
CA HIS A 220 9.02 -12.65 -16.47
C HIS A 220 10.33 -12.59 -17.25
N ILE A 221 10.33 -13.11 -18.47
CA ILE A 221 11.44 -12.94 -19.40
C ILE A 221 11.20 -11.59 -20.05
N LEU A 222 11.84 -10.55 -19.51
CA LEU A 222 12.01 -9.32 -20.27
C LEU A 222 12.91 -9.70 -21.46
N TYR A 223 12.39 -9.59 -22.68
CA TYR A 223 13.26 -9.36 -23.81
C TYR A 223 13.90 -8.00 -23.53
N MET A 224 15.17 -8.01 -23.11
CA MET A 224 15.99 -6.82 -23.26
C MET A 224 15.98 -6.56 -24.77
N SER A 225 15.29 -5.52 -25.21
CA SER A 225 15.54 -4.95 -26.52
C SER A 225 16.98 -4.47 -26.48
N GLU A 226 17.89 -5.28 -27.00
CA GLU A 226 19.20 -4.82 -27.42
C GLU A 226 18.96 -3.77 -28.52
N THR A 227 19.02 -2.50 -28.13
CA THR A 227 19.19 -1.35 -29.04
C THR A 227 20.01 -0.31 -28.33
#